data_AF-M2ZD70-F1
#
_entry.id   AF-M2ZD70-F1
#
_cell.length_a   1.000
_cell.length_b   1.000
_cell.length_c   1.000
_cell.angle_alpha   90.00
_cell.angle_beta   90.00
_cell.angle_gamma   90.00
#
_symmetry.space_group_name_H-M   'P 1'
#
loop_
_entity.id
_entity.type
_entity.pdbx_description
1 polymer ?
#
loop_
_entity_poly.entity_id
_entity_poly.type
_entity_poly.pdbx_seq_one_letter_code
_entity_poly.pdbx_strand_id
1 'polypeptide(L)'
;MSPRVYNHEAIGEYFRSGGNSKLIDTLTKLNKIYAIAFIDDPPEDGTREVQIKLLTNLLSSLMGPKYNNTVNVDYSEFRTKKDFIAAAANEYLEGKSKGKKKIVRFEPQEVADTRSQEEEEVQEQEQEQEYTSSADEDAEMADANIDDNDGSSSMISEAEAEQRKSAAALKKDLEKCAAKLNEVKAAERKQEQSAAELQIKLDSMQRRETQVLVREEQIMKQTTDLFTQQYDVSKREEEVAKREEDVTKREDGVLKRENNIAYKKLKEKEAALEGREDFLAKREDELEAREDIASGCTLQIYDFLLPVHVQARLKAVRDFGTEEKEKSMKREVQDLATAHREEMLKILRSAEDKLDKGFLIAAHKQTSALLKVIVGVLGQVDPDPAIPMTFVKPTRERIPVSFKA
;
A
#
# COMPACT_ATOMS: atom_id res chain seq x y z
N MET A 1 -2.71 -8.33 22.14
CA MET A 1 -1.35 -8.58 21.62
C MET A 1 -0.99 -7.42 20.70
N SER A 2 0.17 -6.78 20.89
CA SER A 2 0.61 -5.70 20.01
C SER A 2 1.06 -6.26 18.67
N PRO A 3 0.64 -5.69 17.52
CA PRO A 3 1.07 -6.17 16.21
C PRO A 3 2.57 -5.96 16.07
N ARG A 4 3.31 -7.05 15.85
CA ARG A 4 4.74 -6.98 15.53
C ARG A 4 4.87 -6.57 14.07
N VAL A 5 5.20 -5.30 13.84
CA VAL A 5 5.55 -4.80 12.51
C VAL A 5 6.95 -5.29 12.17
N TYR A 6 7.06 -6.23 11.23
CA TYR A 6 8.36 -6.66 10.72
C TYR A 6 8.73 -5.87 9.48
N ASN A 7 9.95 -5.34 9.47
CA ASN A 7 10.50 -4.56 8.37
C ASN A 7 10.75 -5.48 7.15
N HIS A 8 9.92 -5.35 6.12
CA HIS A 8 10.01 -6.10 4.87
C HIS A 8 11.38 -5.98 4.19
N GLU A 9 12.09 -4.88 4.45
CA GLU A 9 13.39 -4.58 3.85
C GLU A 9 14.50 -5.50 4.38
N ALA A 10 14.51 -5.76 5.69
CA ALA A 10 15.50 -6.64 6.33
C ALA A 10 15.39 -8.10 5.87
N ILE A 11 14.17 -8.55 5.56
CA ILE A 11 13.94 -9.91 5.07
C ILE A 11 14.24 -10.00 3.57
N GLY A 12 13.93 -8.95 2.81
CA GLY A 12 14.37 -8.82 1.43
C GLY A 12 15.88 -8.79 1.27
N GLU A 13 16.62 -8.23 2.23
CA GLU A 13 18.08 -8.31 2.29
C GLU A 13 18.58 -9.72 2.59
N TYR A 14 17.98 -10.44 3.55
CA TYR A 14 18.38 -11.81 3.89
C TYR A 14 18.31 -12.77 2.68
N PHE A 15 17.27 -12.66 1.85
CA PHE A 15 17.16 -13.47 0.63
C PHE A 15 18.06 -12.99 -0.51
N ARG A 16 18.45 -11.71 -0.52
CA ARG A 16 19.40 -11.16 -1.50
C ARG A 16 20.86 -11.47 -1.15
N SER A 17 21.21 -11.53 0.14
CA SER A 17 22.58 -11.76 0.61
C SER A 17 23.06 -13.21 0.47
N GLY A 18 22.16 -14.16 0.21
CA GLY A 18 22.48 -15.61 0.15
C GLY A 18 22.77 -16.19 -1.24
N GLY A 19 22.94 -15.39 -2.30
CA GLY A 19 23.21 -15.90 -3.66
C GLY A 19 22.02 -16.55 -4.38
N ASN A 20 20.82 -16.49 -3.80
CA ASN A 20 19.58 -17.10 -4.31
C ASN A 20 18.67 -16.11 -5.07
N SER A 21 19.24 -15.04 -5.65
CA SER A 21 18.48 -13.97 -6.33
C SER A 21 17.64 -14.45 -7.53
N LYS A 22 17.94 -15.64 -8.09
CA LYS A 22 17.20 -16.22 -9.22
C LYS A 22 15.98 -17.08 -8.84
N LEU A 23 15.78 -17.37 -7.56
CA LEU A 23 14.75 -18.32 -7.11
C LEU A 23 13.39 -17.67 -6.80
N ILE A 24 13.35 -16.36 -6.60
CA ILE A 24 12.12 -15.63 -6.26
C ILE A 24 12.02 -14.38 -7.14
N ASP A 25 11.83 -14.62 -8.44
CA ASP A 25 11.92 -13.55 -9.44
C ASP A 25 10.66 -12.66 -9.53
N THR A 26 9.69 -12.84 -8.65
CA THR A 26 8.59 -11.89 -8.52
C THR A 26 8.23 -11.67 -7.06
N LEU A 27 8.20 -10.40 -6.66
CA LEU A 27 7.64 -9.91 -5.39
C LEU A 27 6.26 -10.53 -5.11
N THR A 28 5.50 -10.83 -6.16
CA THR A 28 4.22 -11.54 -6.15
C THR A 28 4.29 -12.96 -5.59
N LYS A 29 5.35 -13.72 -5.88
CA LYS A 29 5.55 -15.08 -5.34
C LYS A 29 5.89 -15.05 -3.85
N LEU A 30 6.71 -14.08 -3.44
CA LEU A 30 7.05 -13.87 -2.04
C LEU A 30 5.80 -13.46 -1.24
N ASN A 31 5.01 -12.51 -1.77
CA ASN A 31 3.77 -12.06 -1.14
C ASN A 31 2.71 -13.18 -1.02
N LYS A 32 2.65 -14.13 -1.97
CA LYS A 32 1.77 -15.31 -1.86
C LYS A 32 2.21 -16.29 -0.77
N ILE A 33 3.52 -16.50 -0.60
CA ILE A 33 4.05 -17.32 0.51
C ILE A 33 3.74 -16.63 1.85
N TYR A 34 3.90 -15.31 1.93
CA TYR A 34 3.57 -14.53 3.12
C TYR A 34 2.08 -14.54 3.46
N ALA A 35 1.20 -14.36 2.47
CA ALA A 35 -0.25 -14.37 2.68
C ALA A 35 -0.76 -15.71 3.24
N ILE A 36 -0.07 -16.81 2.97
CA ILE A 36 -0.45 -18.16 3.42
C ILE A 36 0.20 -18.52 4.75
N ALA A 37 1.43 -18.07 5.01
CA ALA A 37 2.13 -18.32 6.28
C ALA A 37 1.52 -17.55 7.46
N PHE A 38 0.80 -16.45 7.18
CA PHE A 38 0.24 -15.49 8.14
C PHE A 38 -1.30 -15.40 8.11
N ILE A 39 -2.00 -16.46 7.68
CA ILE A 39 -3.42 -16.60 8.03
C ILE A 39 -3.47 -16.80 9.54
N ASP A 40 -3.86 -15.76 10.27
CA ASP A 40 -3.76 -15.69 11.74
C ASP A 40 -4.75 -16.62 12.46
N ASP A 41 -5.84 -17.06 11.80
CA ASP A 41 -6.79 -18.03 12.36
C ASP A 41 -7.15 -19.11 11.34
N PRO A 42 -6.79 -20.39 11.55
CA PRO A 42 -7.34 -21.47 10.75
C PRO A 42 -8.83 -21.69 11.06
N PRO A 43 -9.62 -22.21 10.10
CA PRO A 43 -10.96 -22.69 10.40
C PRO A 43 -10.88 -23.76 11.50
N GLU A 44 -11.82 -23.73 12.45
CA GLU A 44 -11.79 -24.48 13.72
C GLU A 44 -11.61 -26.01 13.56
N ASP A 45 -11.87 -26.55 12.36
CA ASP A 45 -11.80 -27.98 12.07
C ASP A 45 -10.55 -28.41 11.28
N GLY A 46 -9.65 -27.48 10.97
CA GLY A 46 -8.47 -27.74 10.14
C GLY A 46 -7.34 -28.40 10.94
N THR A 47 -7.25 -29.74 10.93
CA THR A 47 -6.13 -30.46 11.55
C THR A 47 -4.79 -29.95 10.99
N ARG A 48 -3.81 -29.79 11.88
CA ARG A 48 -2.44 -29.30 11.64
C ARG A 48 -1.74 -29.96 10.44
N GLU A 49 -2.11 -31.20 10.14
CA GLU A 49 -1.62 -31.98 8.99
C GLU A 49 -2.09 -31.41 7.64
N VAL A 50 -3.31 -30.85 7.58
CA VAL A 50 -3.86 -30.20 6.38
C VAL A 50 -3.05 -28.95 6.05
N GLN A 51 -2.64 -28.17 7.06
CA GLN A 51 -1.78 -26.99 6.85
C GLN A 51 -0.40 -27.39 6.32
N ILE A 52 0.21 -28.42 6.89
CA ILE A 52 1.51 -28.93 6.43
C ILE A 52 1.39 -29.40 4.98
N LYS A 53 0.34 -30.18 4.66
CA LYS A 53 0.09 -30.67 3.30
C LYS A 53 -0.15 -29.54 2.31
N LEU A 54 -0.87 -28.49 2.70
CA LEU A 54 -1.12 -27.31 1.86
C LEU A 54 0.18 -26.54 1.60
N LEU A 55 1.00 -26.34 2.63
CA LEU A 55 2.29 -25.64 2.53
C LEU A 55 3.27 -26.42 1.65
N THR A 56 3.35 -27.74 1.82
CA THR A 56 4.19 -28.64 1.02
C THR A 56 3.75 -28.64 -0.44
N ASN A 57 2.45 -28.74 -0.72
CA ASN A 57 1.92 -28.69 -2.09
C ASN A 57 2.20 -27.33 -2.76
N LEU A 58 2.10 -26.24 -1.99
CA LEU A 58 2.39 -24.90 -2.51
C LEU A 58 3.88 -24.74 -2.84
N LEU A 59 4.78 -25.20 -1.96
CA LEU A 59 6.22 -25.20 -2.19
C LEU A 59 6.57 -26.03 -3.44
N SER A 60 5.98 -27.21 -3.59
CA SER A 60 6.17 -28.06 -4.79
C SER A 60 5.67 -27.37 -6.07
N SER A 61 4.53 -26.68 -6.02
CA SER A 61 3.98 -25.92 -7.15
C SER A 61 4.85 -24.71 -7.53
N LEU A 62 5.36 -24.00 -6.53
CA LEU A 62 6.15 -22.77 -6.72
C LEU A 62 7.55 -23.04 -7.26
N MET A 63 8.15 -24.16 -6.85
CA MET A 63 9.50 -24.58 -7.22
C MET A 63 9.52 -25.40 -8.52
N GLY A 64 8.38 -25.98 -8.92
CA GLY A 64 8.19 -26.71 -10.17
C GLY A 64 8.54 -28.21 -10.09
N PRO A 65 8.08 -29.02 -11.06
CA PRO A 65 8.12 -30.49 -11.00
C PRO A 65 9.52 -31.10 -10.97
N LYS A 66 10.57 -30.31 -11.25
CA LYS A 66 11.97 -30.76 -11.16
C LYS A 66 12.48 -30.93 -9.72
N TYR A 67 11.72 -30.49 -8.70
CA TYR A 67 12.15 -30.49 -7.30
C TYR A 67 11.17 -31.20 -6.36
N ASN A 68 10.57 -32.31 -6.80
CA ASN A 68 9.58 -33.06 -6.03
C ASN A 68 10.22 -33.96 -4.95
N ASN A 69 11.05 -33.39 -4.07
CA ASN A 69 11.61 -34.08 -2.92
C ASN A 69 10.69 -33.89 -1.71
N THR A 70 10.19 -34.98 -1.14
CA THR A 70 9.53 -34.99 0.17
C THR A 70 10.58 -34.74 1.26
N VAL A 71 10.44 -33.63 1.97
CA VAL A 71 11.27 -33.32 3.13
C VAL A 71 10.48 -33.66 4.38
N ASN A 72 11.01 -34.58 5.18
CA ASN A 72 10.45 -34.98 6.46
C ASN A 72 11.24 -34.29 7.56
N VAL A 73 10.77 -33.13 8.00
CA VAL A 73 11.33 -32.43 9.16
C VAL A 73 10.45 -32.71 10.37
N ASP A 74 11.01 -33.26 11.43
CA ASP A 74 10.31 -33.45 12.70
C ASP A 74 10.13 -32.11 13.40
N TYR A 75 8.87 -31.72 13.60
CA TYR A 75 8.53 -30.42 14.20
C TYR A 75 8.85 -30.36 15.70
N SER A 76 8.96 -31.51 16.37
CA SER A 76 9.13 -31.58 17.84
C SER A 76 10.48 -31.03 18.31
N GLU A 77 11.47 -30.99 17.42
CA GLU A 77 12.82 -30.51 17.71
C GLU A 77 12.93 -28.97 17.71
N PHE A 78 11.94 -28.26 17.16
CA PHE A 78 12.02 -26.81 16.96
C PHE A 78 11.11 -26.04 17.91
N ARG A 79 11.71 -25.14 18.70
CA ARG A 79 10.98 -24.30 19.66
C ARG A 79 10.09 -23.25 19.00
N THR A 80 10.33 -22.89 17.73
CA THR A 80 9.53 -21.90 17.02
C THR A 80 9.25 -22.30 15.56
N LYS A 81 8.09 -21.88 15.03
CA LYS A 81 7.67 -22.07 13.63
C LYS A 81 8.68 -21.51 12.62
N LYS A 82 9.42 -20.45 13.00
CA LYS A 82 10.46 -19.85 12.17
C LYS A 82 11.67 -20.76 12.01
N ASP A 83 12.11 -21.39 13.11
CA ASP A 83 13.27 -22.30 13.10
C ASP A 83 12.96 -23.56 12.28
N PHE A 84 11.73 -24.08 12.38
CA PHE A 84 11.27 -25.18 11.54
C PHE A 84 11.32 -24.84 10.04
N ILE A 85 10.76 -23.69 9.64
CA ILE A 85 10.73 -23.30 8.22
C ILE A 85 12.16 -23.10 7.69
N ALA A 86 13.05 -22.53 8.52
CA ALA A 86 14.45 -22.39 8.17
C ALA A 86 15.16 -23.75 8.02
N ALA A 87 14.93 -24.69 8.93
CA ALA A 87 15.50 -26.04 8.87
C ALA A 87 14.98 -26.84 7.66
N ALA A 88 13.67 -26.80 7.40
CA ALA A 88 13.07 -27.46 6.25
C ALA A 88 13.59 -26.88 4.91
N ALA A 89 13.75 -25.56 4.83
CA ALA A 89 14.35 -24.92 3.67
C ALA A 89 15.82 -25.33 3.50
N ASN A 90 16.59 -25.40 4.58
CA ASN A 90 17.99 -25.83 4.54
C ASN A 90 18.13 -27.30 4.10
N GLU A 91 17.35 -28.22 4.68
CA GLU A 91 17.38 -29.64 4.31
C GLU A 91 16.98 -29.85 2.84
N TYR A 92 15.96 -29.11 2.38
CA TYR A 92 15.54 -29.13 0.98
C TYR A 92 16.63 -28.61 0.02
N LEU A 93 17.39 -27.58 0.43
CA LEU A 93 18.49 -27.02 -0.36
C LEU A 93 19.75 -27.90 -0.32
N GLU A 94 20.07 -28.53 0.82
CA GLU A 94 21.24 -29.39 1.03
C GLU A 94 21.09 -30.78 0.40
N GLY A 95 19.86 -31.27 0.23
CA GLY A 95 19.52 -32.52 -0.45
C GLY A 95 20.04 -32.62 -1.90
N LYS A 96 20.54 -31.53 -2.49
CA LYS A 96 21.23 -31.53 -3.78
C LYS A 96 22.59 -32.26 -3.79
N SER A 97 23.20 -32.52 -2.64
CA SER A 97 24.60 -32.99 -2.59
C SER A 97 24.79 -34.52 -2.52
N LYS A 98 23.75 -35.32 -2.25
CA LYS A 98 23.90 -36.78 -2.08
C LYS A 98 22.79 -37.55 -2.79
N GLY A 99 23.05 -37.92 -4.05
CA GLY A 99 22.18 -38.76 -4.87
C GLY A 99 22.10 -40.22 -4.38
N LYS A 100 21.31 -40.50 -3.34
CA LYS A 100 20.84 -41.85 -3.02
C LYS A 100 19.33 -41.84 -2.83
N LYS A 101 18.61 -42.27 -3.88
CA LYS A 101 17.18 -42.56 -3.83
C LYS A 101 16.93 -43.72 -2.87
N LYS A 102 16.38 -43.44 -1.69
CA LYS A 102 15.77 -44.46 -0.84
C LYS A 102 14.28 -44.54 -1.22
N ILE A 103 13.91 -45.57 -1.95
CA ILE A 103 12.50 -45.86 -2.27
C ILE A 103 11.86 -46.35 -0.97
N VAL A 104 10.98 -45.54 -0.38
CA VAL A 104 10.14 -45.94 0.74
C VAL A 104 8.83 -46.45 0.17
N ARG A 105 8.56 -47.73 0.40
CA ARG A 105 7.32 -48.43 0.07
C ARG A 105 6.26 -47.97 1.07
N PHE A 106 5.17 -47.38 0.57
CA PHE A 106 4.01 -47.01 1.38
C PHE A 106 3.18 -48.26 1.67
N GLU A 107 3.00 -48.59 2.94
CA GLU A 107 1.88 -49.42 3.40
C GLU A 107 0.68 -48.50 3.63
N PRO A 108 -0.51 -48.84 3.11
CA PRO A 108 -1.71 -48.03 3.30
C PRO A 108 -2.18 -48.14 4.75
N GLN A 109 -2.25 -46.98 5.42
CA GLN A 109 -2.87 -46.84 6.73
C GLN A 109 -4.38 -47.00 6.58
N GLU A 110 -4.95 -47.89 7.41
CA GLU A 110 -6.38 -48.14 7.54
C GLU A 110 -7.12 -46.82 7.84
N VAL A 111 -8.06 -46.48 6.96
CA VAL A 111 -8.96 -45.34 7.13
C VAL A 111 -10.01 -45.79 8.14
N ALA A 112 -9.99 -45.19 9.33
CA ALA A 112 -11.04 -45.39 10.32
C ALA A 112 -12.36 -44.83 9.76
N ASP A 113 -13.29 -45.74 9.48
CA ASP A 113 -14.67 -45.44 9.09
C ASP A 113 -15.39 -44.74 10.25
N THR A 114 -15.60 -43.43 10.12
CA THR A 114 -16.65 -42.74 10.88
C THR A 114 -17.99 -42.97 10.19
N ARG A 115 -18.52 -44.19 10.34
CA ARG A 115 -19.90 -44.54 9.98
C ARG A 115 -20.71 -44.66 11.27
N SER A 116 -21.07 -43.51 11.81
CA SER A 116 -21.88 -43.40 13.03
C SER A 116 -23.34 -43.14 12.66
N GLN A 117 -24.24 -44.01 13.15
CA GLN A 117 -25.58 -43.69 13.67
C GLN A 117 -26.85 -43.73 12.78
N GLU A 118 -26.88 -44.42 11.64
CA GLU A 118 -28.18 -44.66 10.94
C GLU A 118 -28.49 -46.12 10.55
N GLU A 119 -27.71 -47.11 11.01
CA GLU A 119 -27.95 -48.54 10.68
C GLU A 119 -28.30 -49.42 11.89
N GLU A 120 -28.68 -48.83 13.04
CA GLU A 120 -28.97 -49.58 14.27
C GLU A 120 -30.48 -49.88 14.48
N GLU A 121 -31.35 -49.59 13.52
CA GLU A 121 -32.82 -49.75 13.67
C GLU A 121 -33.46 -50.87 12.81
N VAL A 122 -32.68 -51.66 12.06
CA VAL A 122 -33.24 -52.70 11.16
C VAL A 122 -32.89 -54.14 11.58
N GLN A 123 -32.20 -54.34 12.71
CA GLN A 123 -31.84 -55.69 13.21
C GLN A 123 -32.67 -56.22 14.38
N GLU A 124 -33.75 -55.55 14.78
CA GLU A 124 -34.61 -55.99 15.91
C GLU A 124 -35.87 -56.78 15.52
N GLN A 125 -36.10 -57.12 14.24
CA GLN A 125 -37.34 -57.81 13.82
C GLN A 125 -37.22 -59.28 13.38
N GLU A 126 -36.03 -59.91 13.42
CA GLU A 126 -35.88 -61.33 13.04
C GLU A 126 -35.63 -62.30 14.22
N GLN A 127 -35.72 -61.86 15.47
CA GLN A 127 -35.53 -62.75 16.65
C GLN A 127 -36.81 -63.20 17.39
N GLU A 128 -38.02 -62.88 16.91
CA GLU A 128 -39.28 -63.25 17.59
C GLU A 128 -40.16 -64.29 16.86
N GLN A 129 -39.57 -65.29 16.18
CA GLN A 129 -40.35 -66.46 15.71
C GLN A 129 -39.71 -67.82 16.06
N GLU A 130 -39.01 -67.89 17.19
CA GLU A 130 -38.72 -69.16 17.88
C GLU A 130 -39.70 -69.34 19.05
N TYR A 131 -41.01 -69.26 18.78
CA TYR A 131 -42.05 -69.57 19.74
C TYR A 131 -42.33 -71.08 19.72
N THR A 132 -41.65 -71.76 20.64
CA THR A 132 -42.13 -72.92 21.43
C THR A 132 -42.91 -74.01 20.68
N SER A 133 -42.16 -75.06 20.35
CA SER A 133 -42.61 -76.45 20.57
C SER A 133 -43.14 -76.63 22.01
N SER A 134 -44.45 -76.87 22.18
CA SER A 134 -45.00 -77.64 23.31
C SER A 134 -46.51 -77.84 23.15
N ALA A 135 -46.86 -78.96 22.54
CA ALA A 135 -48.09 -79.73 22.76
C ALA A 135 -47.79 -81.11 22.14
N ASP A 136 -47.39 -82.19 22.83
CA ASP A 136 -47.79 -82.72 24.14
C ASP A 136 -49.31 -82.65 24.36
N GLU A 137 -49.92 -83.81 24.63
CA GLU A 137 -51.37 -84.16 24.57
C GLU A 137 -51.75 -84.75 23.18
N ASP A 138 -52.06 -86.04 22.96
CA ASP A 138 -52.50 -87.09 23.86
C ASP A 138 -52.06 -88.48 23.36
N ALA A 139 -51.42 -89.21 24.27
CA ALA A 139 -51.34 -90.65 24.22
C ALA A 139 -52.58 -91.21 24.94
N GLU A 140 -53.57 -91.72 24.22
CA GLU A 140 -54.54 -92.66 24.82
C GLU A 140 -55.00 -93.73 23.82
N MET A 141 -54.76 -94.97 24.23
CA MET A 141 -55.69 -96.10 24.16
C MET A 141 -56.07 -96.67 22.78
N ALA A 142 -55.48 -97.83 22.46
CA ALA A 142 -56.24 -99.07 22.26
C ALA A 142 -55.28 -100.26 22.03
N ASP A 143 -54.83 -100.85 23.14
CA ASP A 143 -54.42 -102.26 23.17
C ASP A 143 -55.68 -103.11 22.97
N ALA A 144 -55.84 -103.66 21.76
CA ALA A 144 -56.77 -104.74 21.49
C ALA A 144 -55.95 -105.97 21.07
N ASN A 145 -55.69 -106.82 22.05
CA ASN A 145 -55.34 -108.23 21.88
C ASN A 145 -56.30 -108.87 20.88
N ILE A 146 -55.76 -109.36 19.76
CA ILE A 146 -56.45 -110.33 18.91
C ILE A 146 -55.56 -111.58 18.85
N ASP A 147 -56.14 -112.64 19.39
CA ASP A 147 -55.68 -114.01 19.52
C ASP A 147 -55.22 -114.64 18.19
N ASP A 148 -54.11 -115.37 18.30
CA ASP A 148 -53.87 -116.72 17.78
C ASP A 148 -54.65 -117.15 16.52
N ASN A 149 -53.99 -117.00 15.37
CA ASN A 149 -54.28 -117.82 14.20
C ASN A 149 -52.97 -118.38 13.63
N ASP A 150 -52.52 -119.45 14.29
CA ASP A 150 -51.37 -120.27 13.92
C ASP A 150 -51.79 -121.30 12.86
N GLY A 151 -51.01 -121.40 11.78
CA GLY A 151 -51.16 -122.48 10.79
C GLY A 151 -51.50 -122.08 9.36
N SER A 152 -50.75 -121.16 8.74
CA SER A 152 -50.58 -121.05 7.26
C SER A 152 -49.41 -120.13 6.85
N SER A 153 -48.29 -120.13 7.60
CA SER A 153 -47.27 -119.07 7.53
C SER A 153 -45.87 -119.57 7.12
N SER A 154 -45.69 -119.94 5.85
CA SER A 154 -44.33 -120.13 5.30
C SER A 154 -44.14 -119.63 3.86
N MET A 155 -45.21 -119.32 3.12
CA MET A 155 -45.14 -118.72 1.78
C MET A 155 -45.41 -117.21 1.78
N ILE A 156 -46.02 -116.67 2.85
CA ILE A 156 -46.28 -115.23 3.01
C ILE A 156 -45.02 -114.47 3.49
N SER A 157 -44.13 -115.15 4.22
CA SER A 157 -42.92 -114.54 4.80
C SER A 157 -41.89 -114.05 3.77
N GLU A 158 -41.83 -114.66 2.59
CA GLU A 158 -40.91 -114.25 1.53
C GLU A 158 -41.44 -113.02 0.76
N ALA A 159 -42.75 -113.00 0.46
CA ALA A 159 -43.41 -111.84 -0.13
C ALA A 159 -43.36 -110.61 0.80
N GLU A 160 -43.55 -110.79 2.10
CA GLU A 160 -43.40 -109.71 3.09
C GLU A 160 -41.96 -109.20 3.19
N ALA A 161 -40.96 -110.08 3.05
CA ALA A 161 -39.55 -109.68 3.05
C ALA A 161 -39.19 -108.86 1.80
N GLU A 162 -39.72 -109.21 0.63
CA GLU A 162 -39.57 -108.40 -0.59
C GLU A 162 -40.28 -107.04 -0.48
N GLN A 163 -41.47 -107.02 0.11
CA GLN A 163 -42.20 -105.77 0.40
C GLN A 163 -41.43 -104.88 1.39
N ARG A 164 -40.81 -105.44 2.42
CA ARG A 164 -39.97 -104.68 3.37
C ARG A 164 -38.73 -104.11 2.68
N LYS A 165 -38.10 -104.87 1.78
CA LYS A 165 -36.95 -104.40 1.00
C LYS A 165 -37.33 -103.27 0.04
N SER A 166 -38.45 -103.39 -0.67
CA SER A 166 -38.94 -102.34 -1.58
C SER A 166 -39.39 -101.09 -0.80
N ALA A 167 -40.05 -101.25 0.34
CA ALA A 167 -40.42 -100.14 1.22
C ALA A 167 -39.19 -99.42 1.80
N ALA A 168 -38.14 -100.15 2.20
CA ALA A 168 -36.89 -99.56 2.67
C ALA A 168 -36.15 -98.79 1.56
N ALA A 169 -36.15 -99.32 0.33
CA ALA A 169 -35.60 -98.62 -0.83
C ALA A 169 -36.35 -97.33 -1.13
N LEU A 170 -37.69 -97.37 -1.14
CA LEU A 170 -38.54 -96.19 -1.32
C LEU A 170 -38.34 -95.16 -0.22
N LYS A 171 -38.21 -95.58 1.05
CA LYS A 171 -37.91 -94.69 2.17
C LYS A 171 -36.57 -93.96 1.97
N LYS A 172 -35.53 -94.69 1.55
CA LYS A 172 -34.22 -94.09 1.25
C LYS A 172 -34.28 -93.11 0.08
N ASP A 173 -35.05 -93.41 -0.95
CA ASP A 173 -35.24 -92.51 -2.09
C ASP A 173 -36.05 -91.26 -1.69
N LEU A 174 -37.06 -91.41 -0.83
CA LEU A 174 -37.79 -90.29 -0.24
C LEU A 174 -36.89 -89.40 0.62
N GLU A 175 -36.04 -89.98 1.47
CA GLU A 175 -35.05 -89.24 2.27
C GLU A 175 -34.07 -88.47 1.37
N LYS A 176 -33.60 -89.10 0.28
CA LYS A 176 -32.74 -88.45 -0.71
C LYS A 176 -33.45 -87.32 -1.46
N CYS A 177 -34.73 -87.50 -1.80
CA CYS A 177 -35.55 -86.46 -2.43
C CYS A 177 -35.81 -85.29 -1.46
N ALA A 178 -36.07 -85.57 -0.18
CA ALA A 178 -36.24 -84.54 0.85
C ALA A 178 -34.94 -83.73 1.05
N ALA A 179 -33.78 -84.39 1.08
CA ALA A 179 -32.49 -83.72 1.16
C ALA A 179 -32.25 -82.78 -0.03
N LYS A 180 -32.49 -83.25 -1.26
CA LYS A 180 -32.38 -82.41 -2.47
C LYS A 180 -33.36 -81.24 -2.47
N LEU A 181 -34.59 -81.44 -1.99
CA LEU A 181 -35.57 -80.38 -1.88
C LEU A 181 -35.09 -79.28 -0.92
N ASN A 182 -34.47 -79.67 0.21
CA ASN A 182 -33.90 -78.71 1.16
C ASN A 182 -32.69 -77.97 0.58
N GLU A 183 -31.83 -78.64 -0.19
CA GLU A 183 -30.72 -78.00 -0.92
C GLU A 183 -31.23 -76.97 -1.94
N VAL A 184 -32.27 -77.31 -2.71
CA VAL A 184 -32.89 -76.40 -3.68
C VAL A 184 -33.51 -75.19 -2.98
N LYS A 185 -34.27 -75.40 -1.90
CA LYS A 185 -34.83 -74.30 -1.09
C LYS A 185 -33.75 -73.39 -0.50
N ALA A 186 -32.62 -73.97 -0.07
CA ALA A 186 -31.49 -73.18 0.42
C ALA A 186 -30.82 -72.37 -0.70
N ALA A 187 -30.72 -72.93 -1.91
CA ALA A 187 -30.21 -72.21 -3.08
C ALA A 187 -31.15 -71.08 -3.51
N GLU A 188 -32.47 -71.30 -3.50
CA GLU A 188 -33.49 -70.30 -3.79
C GLU A 188 -33.41 -69.12 -2.82
N ARG A 189 -33.33 -69.39 -1.51
CA ARG A 189 -33.12 -68.33 -0.50
C ARG A 189 -31.84 -67.52 -0.72
N LYS A 190 -30.73 -68.18 -1.09
CA LYS A 190 -29.48 -67.47 -1.42
C LYS A 190 -29.65 -66.59 -2.66
N GLN A 191 -30.39 -67.08 -3.66
CA GLN A 191 -30.68 -66.30 -4.86
C GLN A 191 -31.56 -65.09 -4.54
N GLU A 192 -32.62 -65.25 -3.73
CA GLU A 192 -33.48 -64.16 -3.26
C GLU A 192 -32.69 -63.11 -2.46
N GLN A 193 -31.82 -63.54 -1.54
CA GLN A 193 -30.93 -62.64 -0.80
C GLN A 193 -30.01 -61.86 -1.74
N SER A 194 -29.38 -62.53 -2.71
CA SER A 194 -28.51 -61.85 -3.68
C SER A 194 -29.28 -60.86 -4.57
N ALA A 195 -30.52 -61.17 -4.92
CA ALA A 195 -31.39 -60.28 -5.68
C ALA A 195 -31.80 -59.05 -4.86
N ALA A 196 -32.14 -59.24 -3.57
CA ALA A 196 -32.43 -58.15 -2.65
C ALA A 196 -31.21 -57.22 -2.44
N GLU A 197 -30.01 -57.78 -2.28
CA GLU A 197 -28.78 -56.99 -2.19
C GLU A 197 -28.51 -56.17 -3.46
N LEU A 198 -28.75 -56.74 -4.64
CA LEU A 198 -28.61 -56.03 -5.91
C LEU A 198 -29.64 -54.90 -6.03
N GLN A 199 -30.87 -55.10 -5.56
CA GLN A 199 -31.89 -54.06 -5.55
C GLN A 199 -31.49 -52.90 -4.63
N ILE A 200 -31.00 -53.18 -3.42
CA ILE A 200 -30.50 -52.15 -2.49
C ILE A 200 -29.34 -51.36 -3.12
N LYS A 201 -28.41 -52.05 -3.80
CA LYS A 201 -27.30 -51.40 -4.52
C LYS A 201 -27.80 -50.51 -5.65
N LEU A 202 -28.79 -50.96 -6.42
CA LEU A 202 -29.40 -50.19 -7.50
C LEU A 202 -30.07 -48.91 -6.96
N ASP A 203 -30.87 -49.03 -5.90
CA ASP A 203 -31.54 -47.89 -5.27
C ASP A 203 -30.51 -46.91 -4.67
N SER A 204 -29.43 -47.43 -4.07
CA SER A 204 -28.32 -46.61 -3.57
C SER A 204 -27.61 -45.85 -4.70
N MET A 205 -27.38 -46.51 -5.85
CA MET A 205 -26.81 -45.85 -7.03
C MET A 205 -27.72 -44.76 -7.58
N GLN A 206 -29.03 -45.02 -7.69
CA GLN A 206 -30.01 -44.03 -8.15
C GLN A 206 -30.07 -42.81 -7.23
N ARG A 207 -29.99 -43.00 -5.91
CA ARG A 207 -29.90 -41.88 -4.94
C ARG A 207 -28.62 -41.06 -5.13
N ARG A 208 -27.49 -41.70 -5.40
CA ARG A 208 -26.23 -40.98 -5.68
C ARG A 208 -26.31 -40.22 -6.99
N GLU A 209 -26.91 -40.80 -8.03
CA GLU A 209 -27.10 -40.15 -9.33
C GLU A 209 -27.98 -38.90 -9.19
N THR A 210 -29.11 -38.97 -8.49
CA THR A 210 -29.95 -37.79 -8.24
C THR A 210 -29.22 -36.72 -7.44
N GLN A 211 -28.41 -37.09 -6.44
CA GLN A 211 -27.58 -36.14 -5.70
C GLN A 211 -26.52 -35.46 -6.59
N VAL A 212 -25.91 -36.20 -7.52
CA VAL A 212 -24.95 -35.64 -8.48
C VAL A 212 -25.65 -34.63 -9.39
N LEU A 213 -26.82 -34.96 -9.95
CA LEU A 213 -27.60 -34.05 -10.78
C LEU A 213 -27.97 -32.75 -10.06
N VAL A 214 -28.40 -32.84 -8.79
CA VAL A 214 -28.69 -31.65 -7.97
C VAL A 214 -27.46 -30.77 -7.77
N ARG A 215 -26.28 -31.37 -7.54
CA ARG A 215 -25.02 -30.62 -7.40
C ARG A 215 -24.60 -29.98 -8.72
N GLU A 216 -24.77 -30.66 -9.84
CA GLU A 216 -24.49 -30.11 -11.17
C GLU A 216 -25.37 -28.89 -11.46
N GLU A 217 -26.67 -28.95 -11.15
CA GLU A 217 -27.57 -27.80 -11.28
C GLU A 217 -27.15 -26.61 -10.39
N GLN A 218 -26.72 -26.88 -9.15
CA GLN A 218 -26.21 -25.84 -8.25
C GLN A 218 -24.93 -25.19 -8.80
N ILE A 219 -23.98 -25.99 -9.31
CA ILE A 219 -22.75 -25.48 -9.92
C ILE A 219 -23.07 -24.66 -11.17
N MET A 220 -24.02 -25.08 -12.00
CA MET A 220 -24.47 -24.30 -13.15
C MET A 220 -25.02 -22.94 -12.74
N LYS A 221 -25.89 -22.88 -11.70
CA LYS A 221 -26.42 -21.61 -11.17
C LYS A 221 -25.32 -20.70 -10.63
N GLN A 222 -24.37 -21.24 -9.87
CA GLN A 222 -23.23 -20.47 -9.37
C GLN A 222 -22.35 -19.94 -10.51
N THR A 223 -22.17 -20.74 -11.56
CA THR A 223 -21.38 -20.34 -12.74
C THR A 223 -22.07 -19.21 -13.50
N THR A 224 -23.39 -19.26 -13.68
CA THR A 224 -24.14 -18.17 -14.31
C THR A 224 -24.10 -16.88 -13.48
N ASP A 225 -24.21 -16.99 -12.15
CA ASP A 225 -24.13 -15.84 -11.26
C ASP A 225 -22.74 -15.17 -11.31
N LEU A 226 -21.67 -15.97 -11.32
CA LEU A 226 -20.30 -15.48 -11.49
C LEU A 226 -20.11 -14.77 -12.84
N PHE A 227 -20.70 -15.29 -13.92
CA PHE A 227 -20.62 -14.65 -15.23
C PHE A 227 -21.34 -13.29 -15.24
N THR A 228 -22.51 -13.19 -14.60
CA THR A 228 -23.23 -11.91 -14.43
C THR A 228 -22.42 -10.92 -13.60
N GLN A 229 -21.82 -11.35 -12.49
CA GLN A 229 -20.95 -10.49 -11.68
C GLN A 229 -19.72 -10.00 -12.46
N GLN A 230 -19.10 -10.87 -13.25
CA GLN A 230 -17.96 -10.50 -14.09
C GLN A 230 -18.35 -9.44 -15.13
N TYR A 231 -19.52 -9.60 -15.76
CA TYR A 231 -20.06 -8.61 -16.71
C TYR A 231 -20.29 -7.25 -16.04
N ASP A 232 -20.88 -7.23 -14.84
CA ASP A 232 -21.10 -6.00 -14.08
C ASP A 232 -19.79 -5.31 -13.68
N VAL A 233 -18.77 -6.06 -13.30
CA VAL A 233 -17.43 -5.53 -13.01
C VAL A 233 -16.84 -4.88 -14.27
N SER A 234 -16.85 -5.57 -15.42
CA SER A 234 -16.35 -5.00 -16.68
C SER A 234 -17.09 -3.71 -17.07
N LYS A 235 -18.41 -3.66 -16.89
CA LYS A 235 -19.18 -2.44 -17.16
C LYS A 235 -18.77 -1.28 -16.24
N ARG A 236 -18.52 -1.54 -14.96
CA ARG A 236 -18.04 -0.51 -14.02
C ARG A 236 -16.63 -0.03 -14.37
N GLU A 237 -15.75 -0.93 -14.82
CA GLU A 237 -14.41 -0.55 -15.29
C GLU A 237 -14.49 0.39 -16.50
N GLU A 238 -15.37 0.13 -17.47
CA GLU A 238 -15.62 1.04 -18.59
C GLU A 238 -16.15 2.41 -18.15
N GLU A 239 -17.05 2.44 -17.16
CA GLU A 239 -17.57 3.70 -16.59
C GLU A 239 -16.47 4.50 -15.87
N VAL A 240 -15.57 3.83 -15.14
CA VAL A 240 -14.41 4.47 -14.49
C VAL A 240 -13.47 5.05 -15.54
N ALA A 241 -13.12 4.28 -16.57
CA ALA A 241 -12.26 4.76 -17.66
C ALA A 241 -12.82 6.01 -18.36
N LYS A 242 -14.14 6.06 -18.60
CA LYS A 242 -14.80 7.26 -19.15
C LYS A 242 -14.68 8.47 -18.22
N ARG A 243 -14.84 8.27 -16.90
CA ARG A 243 -14.70 9.35 -15.92
C ARG A 243 -13.26 9.86 -15.84
N GLU A 244 -12.27 8.98 -15.92
CA GLU A 244 -10.85 9.37 -15.97
C GLU A 244 -10.53 10.20 -17.22
N GLU A 245 -11.07 9.83 -18.37
CA GLU A 245 -10.93 10.61 -19.61
C GLU A 245 -11.56 12.02 -19.46
N ASP A 246 -12.74 12.10 -18.84
CA ASP A 246 -13.42 13.37 -18.58
C ASP A 246 -12.65 14.26 -17.59
N VAL A 247 -12.04 13.68 -16.55
CA VAL A 247 -11.17 14.40 -15.61
C VAL A 247 -9.95 14.95 -16.33
N THR A 248 -9.28 14.14 -17.15
CA THR A 248 -8.11 14.56 -17.95
C THR A 248 -8.46 15.74 -18.86
N LYS A 249 -9.60 15.68 -19.56
CA LYS A 249 -10.08 16.81 -20.41
C LYS A 249 -10.33 18.09 -19.60
N ARG A 250 -10.83 17.97 -18.37
CA ARG A 250 -11.05 19.13 -17.49
C ARG A 250 -9.73 19.73 -17.01
N GLU A 251 -8.77 18.91 -16.63
CA GLU A 251 -7.42 19.33 -16.22
C GLU A 251 -6.72 20.10 -17.36
N ASP A 252 -6.74 19.56 -18.58
CA ASP A 252 -6.26 20.26 -19.78
C ASP A 252 -6.96 21.60 -19.99
N GLY A 253 -8.27 21.65 -19.74
CA GLY A 253 -9.07 22.86 -19.79
C GLY A 253 -8.65 23.91 -18.76
N VAL A 254 -8.29 23.49 -17.54
CA VAL A 254 -7.78 24.39 -16.48
C VAL A 254 -6.39 24.91 -16.85
N LEU A 255 -5.47 24.03 -17.26
CA LEU A 255 -4.11 24.41 -17.68
C LEU A 255 -4.13 25.45 -18.82
N LYS A 256 -5.00 25.28 -19.82
CA LYS A 256 -5.17 26.28 -20.89
C LYS A 256 -5.64 27.63 -20.37
N ARG A 257 -6.55 27.67 -19.39
CA ARG A 257 -7.01 28.93 -18.78
C ARG A 257 -5.92 29.60 -17.95
N GLU A 258 -5.18 28.82 -17.16
CA GLU A 258 -4.06 29.33 -16.37
C GLU A 258 -2.98 29.94 -17.25
N ASN A 259 -2.60 29.26 -18.34
CA ASN A 259 -1.65 29.77 -19.32
C ASN A 259 -2.15 31.08 -19.97
N ASN A 260 -3.44 31.15 -20.33
CA ASN A 260 -4.03 32.37 -20.87
C ASN A 260 -4.01 33.53 -19.86
N ILE A 261 -4.28 33.26 -18.58
CA ILE A 261 -4.21 34.27 -17.51
C ILE A 261 -2.77 34.74 -17.31
N ALA A 262 -1.81 33.82 -17.27
CA ALA A 262 -0.39 34.13 -17.14
C ALA A 262 0.10 34.99 -18.32
N TYR A 263 -0.28 34.63 -19.54
CA TYR A 263 0.05 35.40 -20.75
C TYR A 263 -0.52 36.82 -20.71
N LYS A 264 -1.80 36.99 -20.34
CA LYS A 264 -2.40 38.32 -20.19
C LYS A 264 -1.69 39.17 -19.14
N LYS A 265 -1.37 38.59 -17.96
CA LYS A 265 -0.64 39.29 -16.90
C LYS A 265 0.77 39.70 -17.33
N LEU A 266 1.47 38.87 -18.10
CA LEU A 266 2.78 39.21 -18.66
C LEU A 266 2.66 40.39 -19.63
N LYS A 267 1.69 40.35 -20.55
CA LYS A 267 1.45 41.43 -21.51
C LYS A 267 1.09 42.76 -20.83
N GLU A 268 0.28 42.72 -19.76
CA GLU A 268 -0.04 43.91 -18.95
C GLU A 268 1.20 44.49 -18.26
N LYS A 269 2.08 43.62 -17.74
CA LYS A 269 3.35 44.06 -17.13
C LYS A 269 4.32 44.65 -18.15
N GLU A 270 4.43 44.06 -19.33
CA GLU A 270 5.23 44.61 -20.44
C GLU A 270 4.73 46.01 -20.82
N ALA A 271 3.43 46.18 -21.02
CA ALA A 271 2.85 47.50 -21.32
C ALA A 271 3.07 48.53 -20.19
N ALA A 272 3.02 48.08 -18.93
CA ALA A 272 3.31 48.94 -17.78
C ALA A 272 4.80 49.34 -17.68
N LEU A 273 5.71 48.46 -18.10
CA LEU A 273 7.15 48.76 -18.17
C LEU A 273 7.44 49.75 -19.30
N GLU A 274 6.87 49.56 -20.48
CA GLU A 274 6.98 50.48 -21.62
C GLU A 274 6.51 51.89 -21.23
N GLY A 275 5.35 52.02 -20.58
CA GLY A 275 4.87 53.32 -20.08
C GLY A 275 5.75 53.95 -19.00
N ARG A 276 6.49 53.15 -18.24
CA ARG A 276 7.46 53.64 -17.25
C ARG A 276 8.75 54.12 -17.93
N GLU A 277 9.20 53.43 -18.98
CA GLU A 277 10.35 53.85 -19.79
C GLU A 277 10.06 55.20 -20.45
N ASP A 278 8.88 55.39 -21.04
CA ASP A 278 8.43 56.67 -21.61
C ASP A 278 8.42 57.81 -20.57
N PHE A 279 7.98 57.51 -19.34
CA PHE A 279 7.95 58.48 -18.26
C PHE A 279 9.37 58.87 -17.79
N LEU A 280 10.27 57.89 -17.70
CA LEU A 280 11.66 58.13 -17.33
C LEU A 280 12.39 58.95 -18.39
N ALA A 281 12.16 58.66 -19.69
CA ALA A 281 12.70 59.44 -20.79
C ALA A 281 12.31 60.92 -20.69
N LYS A 282 11.02 61.22 -20.48
CA LYS A 282 10.55 62.61 -20.28
C LYS A 282 11.19 63.30 -19.08
N ARG A 283 11.38 62.56 -17.99
CA ARG A 283 12.00 63.09 -16.78
C ARG A 283 13.49 63.38 -16.99
N GLU A 284 14.17 62.56 -17.79
CA GLU A 284 15.56 62.77 -18.21
C GLU A 284 15.67 64.06 -19.03
N ASP A 285 14.82 64.23 -20.05
CA ASP A 285 14.74 65.47 -20.85
C ASP A 285 14.49 66.71 -19.98
N GLU A 286 13.58 66.62 -19.00
CA GLU A 286 13.30 67.70 -18.04
C GLU A 286 14.49 68.04 -17.14
N LEU A 287 15.26 67.03 -16.73
CA LEU A 287 16.45 67.22 -15.91
C LEU A 287 17.58 67.85 -16.72
N GLU A 288 17.80 67.41 -17.96
CA GLU A 288 18.77 68.01 -18.88
C GLU A 288 18.45 69.49 -19.10
N ALA A 289 17.18 69.83 -19.37
CA ALA A 289 16.74 71.22 -19.50
C ALA A 289 16.97 72.05 -18.22
N ARG A 290 16.85 71.46 -17.03
CA ARG A 290 17.14 72.14 -15.76
C ARG A 290 18.63 72.30 -15.53
N GLU A 291 19.44 71.34 -15.94
CA GLU A 291 20.89 71.40 -15.84
C GLU A 291 21.45 72.51 -16.74
N ASP A 292 20.90 72.69 -17.95
CA ASP A 292 21.22 73.82 -18.82
C ASP A 292 20.91 75.18 -18.17
N ILE A 293 19.78 75.29 -17.46
CA ILE A 293 19.43 76.52 -16.73
C ILE A 293 20.37 76.71 -15.53
N ALA A 294 20.68 75.66 -14.78
CA ALA A 294 21.50 75.71 -13.59
C ALA A 294 22.99 75.99 -13.92
N SER A 295 23.52 75.42 -14.98
CA SER A 295 24.88 75.69 -15.47
C SER A 295 25.05 77.16 -15.88
N GLY A 296 23.99 77.79 -16.42
CA GLY A 296 23.95 79.25 -16.63
C GLY A 296 23.98 80.08 -15.34
N CYS A 297 23.30 79.64 -14.27
CA CYS A 297 23.18 80.39 -13.01
C CYS A 297 24.34 80.16 -12.02
N THR A 298 24.94 78.98 -12.00
CA THR A 298 25.97 78.62 -10.99
C THR A 298 27.23 79.48 -11.09
N LEU A 299 27.56 80.04 -12.25
CA LEU A 299 28.65 80.99 -12.41
C LEU A 299 28.50 82.27 -11.57
N GLN A 300 27.28 82.65 -11.16
CA GLN A 300 27.05 83.86 -10.35
C GLN A 300 27.13 83.62 -8.83
N ILE A 301 26.89 82.39 -8.37
CA ILE A 301 26.81 82.10 -6.93
C ILE A 301 28.19 81.84 -6.31
N TYR A 302 29.13 81.26 -7.08
CA TYR A 302 30.50 81.04 -6.60
C TYR A 302 31.26 82.34 -6.33
N ASP A 303 30.85 83.46 -6.95
CA ASP A 303 31.42 84.77 -6.63
C ASP A 303 31.10 85.22 -5.19
N PHE A 304 30.04 84.72 -4.54
CA PHE A 304 29.62 85.15 -3.19
C PHE A 304 30.21 84.33 -2.02
N LEU A 305 30.68 83.12 -2.28
CA LEU A 305 31.15 82.18 -1.24
C LEU A 305 32.68 82.12 -1.10
N LEU A 306 33.40 82.81 -1.99
CA LEU A 306 34.86 82.90 -1.89
C LEU A 306 35.24 83.88 -0.77
N PRO A 307 36.21 83.55 0.08
CA PRO A 307 36.72 84.50 1.08
C PRO A 307 37.14 85.82 0.42
N VAL A 308 36.89 86.95 1.08
CA VAL A 308 37.10 88.31 0.55
C VAL A 308 38.49 88.51 -0.05
N HIS A 309 39.52 87.90 0.53
CA HIS A 309 40.89 87.97 0.00
C HIS A 309 41.09 87.20 -1.32
N VAL A 310 40.35 86.11 -1.53
CA VAL A 310 40.33 85.35 -2.78
C VAL A 310 39.53 86.09 -3.84
N GLN A 311 38.40 86.69 -3.47
CA GLN A 311 37.63 87.59 -4.34
C GLN A 311 38.46 88.80 -4.79
N ALA A 312 39.19 89.43 -3.86
CA ALA A 312 40.04 90.58 -4.14
C ALA A 312 41.22 90.20 -5.06
N ARG A 313 41.83 89.03 -4.86
CA ARG A 313 42.87 88.49 -5.75
C ARG A 313 42.34 88.17 -7.15
N LEU A 314 41.20 87.50 -7.24
CA LEU A 314 40.54 87.21 -8.52
C LEU A 314 40.14 88.48 -9.26
N LYS A 315 39.64 89.49 -8.55
CA LYS A 315 39.31 90.80 -9.10
C LYS A 315 40.56 91.54 -9.60
N ALA A 316 41.63 91.57 -8.81
CA ALA A 316 42.90 92.18 -9.22
C ALA A 316 43.53 91.49 -10.44
N VAL A 317 43.38 90.16 -10.57
CA VAL A 317 43.85 89.44 -11.76
C VAL A 317 42.94 89.61 -12.96
N ARG A 318 41.62 89.75 -12.77
CA ARG A 318 40.67 90.12 -13.83
C ARG A 318 40.96 91.53 -14.37
N ASP A 319 41.33 92.47 -13.50
CA ASP A 319 41.54 93.87 -13.87
C ASP A 319 42.94 94.16 -14.45
N PHE A 320 43.97 93.36 -14.12
CA PHE A 320 45.38 93.64 -14.49
C PHE A 320 46.20 92.43 -15.00
N GLY A 321 45.61 91.25 -15.11
CA GLY A 321 46.30 90.01 -15.50
C GLY A 321 46.21 89.67 -16.99
N THR A 322 47.18 88.90 -17.49
CA THR A 322 47.05 88.21 -18.79
C THR A 322 46.09 87.03 -18.65
N GLU A 323 45.42 86.63 -19.75
CA GLU A 323 44.41 85.55 -19.76
C GLU A 323 44.93 84.23 -19.16
N GLU A 324 46.23 83.94 -19.33
CA GLU A 324 46.89 82.78 -18.72
C GLU A 324 47.00 82.86 -17.19
N LYS A 325 47.27 84.06 -16.63
CA LYS A 325 47.32 84.27 -15.17
C LYS A 325 45.94 84.14 -14.55
N GLU A 326 44.89 84.61 -15.25
CA GLU A 326 43.51 84.42 -14.81
C GLU A 326 43.12 82.93 -14.81
N LYS A 327 43.44 82.19 -15.87
CA LYS A 327 43.20 80.73 -15.93
C LYS A 327 43.97 79.98 -14.84
N SER A 328 45.23 80.34 -14.58
CA SER A 328 46.05 79.73 -13.53
C SER A 328 45.46 79.98 -12.14
N MET A 329 45.04 81.22 -11.85
CA MET A 329 44.47 81.56 -10.55
C MET A 329 43.08 80.96 -10.35
N LYS A 330 42.26 80.86 -11.41
CA LYS A 330 40.98 80.13 -11.36
C LYS A 330 41.18 78.66 -11.00
N ARG A 331 42.19 77.99 -11.57
CA ARG A 331 42.56 76.62 -11.20
C ARG A 331 43.00 76.54 -9.74
N GLU A 332 43.89 77.42 -9.29
CA GLU A 332 44.36 77.45 -7.89
C GLU A 332 43.21 77.66 -6.89
N VAL A 333 42.27 78.57 -7.20
CA VAL A 333 41.07 78.79 -6.36
C VAL A 333 40.14 77.60 -6.39
N GLN A 334 39.98 76.94 -7.54
CA GLN A 334 39.19 75.72 -7.68
C GLN A 334 39.81 74.55 -6.90
N ASP A 335 41.14 74.40 -6.95
CA ASP A 335 41.89 73.40 -6.19
C ASP A 335 41.80 73.67 -4.68
N LEU A 336 41.86 74.94 -4.26
CA LEU A 336 41.68 75.32 -2.86
C LEU A 336 40.24 75.09 -2.38
N ALA A 337 39.24 75.40 -3.21
CA ALA A 337 37.83 75.18 -2.91
C ALA A 337 37.49 73.68 -2.84
N THR A 338 38.05 72.87 -3.74
CA THR A 338 37.91 71.40 -3.69
C THR A 338 38.57 70.82 -2.46
N ALA A 339 39.79 71.24 -2.11
CA ALA A 339 40.47 70.84 -0.88
C ALA A 339 39.66 71.19 0.38
N HIS A 340 39.13 72.41 0.46
CA HIS A 340 38.30 72.83 1.59
C HIS A 340 36.97 72.05 1.66
N ARG A 341 36.35 71.76 0.51
CA ARG A 341 35.15 70.92 0.43
C ARG A 341 35.42 69.50 0.92
N GLU A 342 36.54 68.91 0.54
CA GLU A 342 36.93 67.57 1.01
C GLU A 342 37.17 67.54 2.53
N GLU A 343 37.83 68.56 3.09
CA GLU A 343 37.98 68.70 4.54
C GLU A 343 36.63 68.81 5.26
N MET A 344 35.71 69.63 4.75
CA MET A 344 34.36 69.74 5.32
C MET A 344 33.61 68.42 5.25
N LEU A 345 33.65 67.70 4.12
CA LEU A 345 33.03 66.39 3.97
C LEU A 345 33.63 65.35 4.92
N LYS A 346 34.94 65.39 5.15
CA LYS A 346 35.62 64.51 6.11
C LYS A 346 35.15 64.77 7.54
N ILE A 347 34.95 66.04 7.92
CA ILE A 347 34.40 66.40 9.23
C ILE A 347 32.94 65.94 9.36
N LEU A 348 32.12 66.12 8.31
CA LEU A 348 30.71 65.69 8.31
C LEU A 348 30.57 64.17 8.39
N ARG A 349 31.33 63.40 7.59
CA ARG A 349 31.36 61.93 7.70
C ARG A 349 31.82 61.46 9.07
N SER A 350 32.81 62.15 9.66
CA SER A 350 33.25 61.85 11.03
C SER A 350 32.16 62.13 12.08
N ALA A 351 31.31 63.14 11.86
CA ALA A 351 30.18 63.44 12.72
C ALA A 351 29.03 62.43 12.54
N GLU A 352 28.76 62.01 11.30
CA GLU A 352 27.79 60.96 10.95
C GLU A 352 28.15 59.61 11.58
N ASP A 353 29.40 59.17 11.41
CA ASP A 353 29.93 57.95 12.06
C ASP A 353 29.78 57.98 13.60
N LYS A 354 29.84 59.18 14.20
CA LYS A 354 29.66 59.35 15.66
C LYS A 354 28.19 59.38 16.06
N LEU A 355 27.31 59.88 15.20
CA LEU A 355 25.86 59.81 15.41
C LEU A 355 25.36 58.36 15.32
N ASP A 356 25.83 57.60 14.34
CA ASP A 356 25.48 56.17 14.18
C ASP A 356 25.94 55.33 15.37
N LYS A 357 27.04 55.72 16.01
CA LYS A 357 27.56 55.09 17.25
C LYS A 357 26.92 55.63 18.53
N GLY A 358 25.94 56.53 18.44
CA GLY A 358 25.20 57.08 19.58
C GLY A 358 25.90 58.19 20.37
N PHE A 359 27.02 58.74 19.87
CA PHE A 359 27.77 59.82 20.55
C PHE A 359 27.24 61.22 20.22
N LEU A 360 25.98 61.49 20.58
CA LEU A 360 25.28 62.74 20.24
C LEU A 360 26.04 64.01 20.65
N ILE A 361 26.62 64.04 21.86
CA ILE A 361 27.38 65.19 22.38
C ILE A 361 28.68 65.41 21.59
N ALA A 362 29.36 64.32 21.20
CA ALA A 362 30.62 64.41 20.46
C ALA A 362 30.39 64.87 19.01
N ALA A 363 29.33 64.36 18.37
CA ALA A 363 28.91 64.82 17.05
C ALA A 363 28.51 66.29 17.09
N HIS A 364 27.71 66.71 18.07
CA HIS A 364 27.31 68.11 18.21
C HIS A 364 28.51 69.05 18.46
N LYS A 365 29.48 68.64 19.27
CA LYS A 365 30.70 69.43 19.52
C LYS A 365 31.52 69.62 18.24
N GLN A 366 31.62 68.60 17.39
CA GLN A 366 32.31 68.70 16.11
C GLN A 366 31.56 69.58 15.10
N THR A 367 30.24 69.41 14.97
CA THR A 367 29.44 70.24 14.05
C THR A 367 29.37 71.69 14.51
N SER A 368 29.36 71.95 15.83
CA SER A 368 29.44 73.30 16.40
C SER A 368 30.80 73.97 16.13
N ALA A 369 31.90 73.20 16.21
CA ALA A 369 33.23 73.71 15.86
C ALA A 369 33.31 74.08 14.37
N LEU A 370 32.76 73.24 13.49
CA LEU A 370 32.65 73.52 12.05
C LEU A 370 31.82 74.80 11.81
N LEU A 371 30.66 74.93 12.46
CA LEU A 371 29.82 76.12 12.35
C LEU A 371 30.54 77.39 12.81
N LYS A 372 31.34 77.32 13.88
CA LYS A 372 32.14 78.46 14.35
C LYS A 372 33.21 78.88 13.34
N VAL A 373 33.84 77.92 12.66
CA VAL A 373 34.79 78.22 11.58
C VAL A 373 34.06 78.89 10.42
N ILE A 374 32.92 78.34 9.99
CA ILE A 374 32.10 78.91 8.90
C ILE A 374 31.63 80.32 9.26
N VAL A 375 31.08 80.53 10.46
CA VAL A 375 30.62 81.84 10.94
C VAL A 375 31.79 82.80 11.14
N GLY A 376 32.97 82.33 11.54
CA GLY A 376 34.17 83.16 11.65
C GLY A 376 34.66 83.63 10.28
N VAL A 377 34.63 82.77 9.27
CA VAL A 377 34.99 83.12 7.89
C VAL A 377 33.94 84.08 7.28
N LEU A 378 32.65 83.83 7.51
CA LEU A 378 31.58 84.72 7.05
C LEU A 378 31.53 86.06 7.81
N GLY A 379 31.93 86.08 9.09
CA GLY A 379 31.96 87.28 9.93
C GLY A 379 33.16 88.21 9.68
N GLN A 380 34.17 87.75 8.94
CA GLN A 380 35.24 88.61 8.41
C GLN A 380 34.82 89.35 7.12
N VAL A 381 33.61 89.10 6.62
CA VAL A 381 32.99 89.92 5.59
C VAL A 381 32.38 91.12 6.29
N ASP A 382 33.05 92.27 6.24
CA ASP A 382 32.49 93.52 6.77
C ASP A 382 31.10 93.74 6.15
N PRO A 383 30.03 93.85 6.96
CA PRO A 383 28.70 94.09 6.43
C PRO A 383 28.72 95.43 5.72
N ASP A 384 28.45 95.41 4.41
CA ASP A 384 28.35 96.62 3.60
C ASP A 384 27.34 97.58 4.26
N PRO A 385 27.75 98.77 4.73
CA PRO A 385 26.88 99.67 5.49
C PRO A 385 25.69 100.20 4.69
N ALA A 386 25.63 99.94 3.38
CA ALA A 386 24.57 100.38 2.49
C ALA A 386 23.31 99.47 2.48
N ILE A 387 23.34 98.28 3.07
CA ILE A 387 22.19 97.35 3.04
C ILE A 387 21.49 97.33 4.40
N PRO A 388 20.35 98.03 4.58
CA PRO A 388 19.59 97.96 5.83
C PRO A 388 19.00 96.56 5.99
N MET A 389 19.62 95.74 6.83
CA MET A 389 19.07 94.46 7.27
C MET A 389 17.80 94.72 8.09
N THR A 390 16.65 94.66 7.44
CA THR A 390 15.36 94.59 8.12
C THR A 390 15.27 93.23 8.82
N PHE A 391 15.55 93.21 10.12
CA PHE A 391 15.30 92.05 10.97
C PHE A 391 13.79 91.78 10.98
N VAL A 392 13.34 90.88 10.10
CA VAL A 392 11.98 90.34 10.13
C VAL A 392 11.87 89.53 11.41
N LYS A 393 11.13 90.05 12.40
CA LYS A 393 10.84 89.34 13.64
C LYS A 393 10.20 87.99 13.28
N PRO A 394 10.73 86.86 13.76
CA PRO A 394 10.12 85.57 13.49
C PRO A 394 8.73 85.53 14.12
N THR A 395 7.70 85.49 13.29
CA THR A 395 6.34 85.16 13.70
C THR A 395 6.37 83.73 14.22
N ARG A 396 6.19 83.56 15.54
CA ARG A 396 5.96 82.26 16.18
C ARG A 396 4.61 81.72 15.70
N GLU A 397 4.59 81.07 14.55
CA GLU A 397 3.47 80.20 14.18
C GLU A 397 3.54 78.94 15.05
N ARG A 398 2.61 78.84 16.01
CA ARG A 398 2.37 77.62 16.78
C ARG A 398 1.81 76.57 15.82
N ILE A 399 2.60 75.56 15.50
CA ILE A 399 2.13 74.36 14.81
C ILE A 399 1.30 73.54 15.83
N PRO A 400 -0.01 73.30 15.60
CA PRO A 400 -0.79 72.42 16.46
C PRO A 400 -0.41 70.96 16.17
N VAL A 401 0.16 70.28 17.16
CA VAL A 401 0.44 68.84 17.11
C VAL A 401 -0.82 68.11 17.57
N SER A 402 -1.61 67.58 16.65
CA SER A 402 -2.71 66.67 16.99
C SER A 402 -2.18 65.24 17.06
N PHE A 403 -1.96 64.75 18.28
CA PHE A 403 -1.84 63.31 18.53
C PHE A 403 -3.25 62.71 18.52
N LYS A 404 -3.56 61.87 17.54
CA LYS A 404 -4.68 60.91 17.63
C LYS A 404 -4.15 59.64 18.32
N ALA A 405 -4.86 59.23 19.36
CA ALA A 405 -4.64 58.00 20.13
C ALA A 405 -5.14 56.77 19.39
#